data_AF-A0A951YF33-F1
#
_entry.id   AF-A0A951YF33-F1
#
_cell.length_a   1.000
_cell.length_b   1.000
_cell.length_c   1.000
_cell.angle_alpha   90.00
_cell.angle_beta   90.00
_cell.angle_gamma   90.00
#
_symmetry.space_group_name_H-M   'P 1'
#
loop_
_entity.id
_entity.type
_entity.pdbx_description
1 polymer ?
#
loop_
_entity_poly.entity_id
_entity_poly.type
_entity_poly.pdbx_seq_one_letter_code
_entity_poly.pdbx_strand_id
1 'polypeptide(L)'
;MQNGAQPTNTCRRILSFKGVLYLKHLMRGVSLGLFDESTAMQKFEAWNSDHEKLVAEREEAHRKHKAEKRHAAMTESVKKVEEKMAAKAQAAVAEAEAEIDAEDASDAAAEANEENAG
;
A
#
# COMPACT_ATOMS: atom_id res chain seq x y z
N MET A 1 -15.18 31.37 14.85
CA MET A 1 -16.15 32.40 14.43
C MET A 1 -16.15 33.54 15.42
N GLN A 2 -16.01 34.77 14.94
CA GLN A 2 -16.15 36.00 15.74
C GLN A 2 -17.63 36.31 16.01
N ASN A 3 -18.54 35.85 15.14
CA ASN A 3 -19.97 36.15 15.18
C ASN A 3 -20.83 34.95 15.68
N GLY A 4 -20.33 34.14 16.62
CA GLY A 4 -21.14 33.10 17.28
C GLY A 4 -21.46 31.82 16.48
N ALA A 5 -21.12 31.72 15.20
CA ALA A 5 -21.39 30.52 14.43
C ALA A 5 -20.68 29.27 14.99
N GLN A 6 -21.45 28.17 15.10
CA GLN A 6 -20.96 26.87 15.57
C GLN A 6 -20.57 26.01 14.36
N PRO A 7 -19.29 25.64 14.21
CA PRO A 7 -18.88 24.77 13.13
C PRO A 7 -19.38 23.35 13.39
N THR A 8 -19.95 22.74 12.34
CA THR A 8 -20.24 21.31 12.29
C THR A 8 -18.96 20.48 12.44
N ASN A 9 -19.06 19.19 12.76
CA ASN A 9 -17.90 18.34 13.07
C ASN A 9 -16.83 18.36 11.96
N THR A 10 -17.22 18.24 10.70
CA THR A 10 -16.30 18.30 9.56
C THR A 10 -15.65 19.67 9.43
N CYS A 11 -16.44 20.75 9.48
CA CYS A 11 -15.94 22.12 9.41
C CYS A 11 -14.98 22.42 10.56
N ARG A 12 -15.31 21.97 11.78
CA ARG A 12 -14.44 22.10 12.95
C ARG A 12 -13.11 21.39 12.72
N ARG A 13 -13.13 20.18 12.15
CA ARG A 13 -11.91 19.42 11.82
C ARG A 13 -11.02 20.19 10.85
N ILE A 14 -11.59 20.72 9.77
CA ILE A 14 -10.87 21.51 8.76
C ILE A 14 -10.28 22.79 9.38
N LEU A 15 -11.08 23.51 10.16
CA LEU A 15 -10.65 24.77 10.79
C LEU A 15 -9.59 24.55 11.90
N SER A 16 -9.68 23.44 12.64
CA SER A 16 -8.64 23.01 13.58
C SER A 16 -7.36 22.68 12.85
N PHE A 17 -7.44 21.89 11.76
CA PHE A 17 -6.28 21.48 10.96
C PHE A 17 -5.54 22.67 10.35
N LYS A 18 -6.27 23.63 9.78
CA LYS A 18 -5.67 24.85 9.22
C LYS A 18 -5.10 25.82 10.28
N GLY A 19 -5.42 25.61 11.56
CA GLY A 19 -4.97 26.46 12.68
C GLY A 19 -5.86 27.66 12.98
N VAL A 20 -6.97 27.85 12.26
CA VAL A 20 -7.85 29.01 12.40
C VAL A 20 -8.46 29.11 13.81
N LEU A 21 -8.80 27.95 14.41
CA LEU A 21 -9.34 27.93 15.78
C LEU A 21 -8.27 28.23 16.83
N TYR A 22 -7.01 27.86 16.57
CA TYR A 22 -5.89 28.14 17.47
C TYR A 22 -5.53 29.63 17.44
N LEU A 23 -5.42 30.22 16.24
CA LEU A 23 -5.19 31.66 16.10
C LEU A 23 -6.31 32.48 16.77
N LYS A 24 -7.58 32.08 16.62
CA LYS A 24 -8.69 32.72 17.33
C LYS A 24 -8.48 32.68 18.85
N HIS A 25 -8.05 31.54 19.40
CA HIS A 25 -7.81 31.39 20.84
C HIS A 25 -6.70 32.34 21.31
N LEU A 26 -5.62 32.44 20.56
CA LEU A 26 -4.52 33.36 20.86
C LEU A 26 -4.97 34.83 20.81
N MET A 27 -5.71 35.21 19.76
CA MET A 27 -6.25 36.56 19.62
C MET A 27 -7.28 36.91 20.71
N ARG A 28 -7.99 35.90 21.25
CA ARG A 28 -8.82 36.10 22.45
C ARG A 28 -7.95 36.47 23.66
N GLY A 29 -6.80 35.82 23.84
CA GLY A 29 -5.82 36.17 24.87
C GLY A 29 -5.30 37.61 24.72
N VAL A 30 -5.00 38.03 23.48
CA VAL A 30 -4.60 39.41 23.17
C VAL A 30 -5.72 40.41 23.52
N SER A 31 -6.97 40.11 23.14
CA SER A 31 -8.12 40.99 23.47
C SER A 31 -8.38 41.11 24.98
N LEU A 32 -7.91 40.14 25.77
CA LEU A 32 -8.01 40.12 27.22
C LEU A 32 -6.75 40.69 27.89
N GLY A 33 -5.75 41.14 27.12
CA GLY A 33 -4.51 41.73 27.62
C GLY A 33 -3.52 40.74 28.24
N LEU A 34 -3.65 39.43 27.99
CA LEU A 34 -2.75 38.42 28.57
C LEU A 34 -1.34 38.47 27.93
N PHE A 35 -1.25 38.86 26.66
CA PHE A 35 -0.01 39.04 25.89
C PHE A 35 -0.30 39.88 24.64
N ASP A 36 0.76 40.34 23.98
CA ASP A 36 0.70 41.14 22.78
C ASP A 36 0.51 40.29 21.51
N GLU A 37 0.12 40.96 20.41
CA GLU A 37 -0.10 40.31 19.13
C GLU A 37 1.16 39.62 18.57
N SER A 38 2.36 40.15 18.86
CA SER A 38 3.59 39.53 18.39
C SER A 38 3.85 38.18 19.08
N THR A 39 3.67 38.10 20.40
CA THR A 39 3.76 36.84 21.14
C THR A 39 2.71 35.83 20.66
N ALA A 40 1.51 36.30 20.31
CA ALA A 40 0.47 35.46 19.74
C ALA A 40 0.93 34.83 18.41
N MET A 41 1.48 35.64 17.52
CA MET A 41 1.97 35.18 16.22
C MET A 41 3.15 34.24 16.34
N GLN A 42 4.10 34.50 17.24
CA GLN A 42 5.22 33.59 17.51
C GLN A 42 4.74 32.21 17.98
N LYS A 43 3.77 32.16 18.90
CA LYS A 43 3.16 30.90 19.35
C LYS A 43 2.44 30.18 18.22
N PHE A 44 1.73 30.93 17.37
CA PHE A 44 1.06 30.36 16.20
C PHE A 44 2.06 29.78 15.20
N GLU A 45 3.15 30.48 14.91
CA GLU A 45 4.18 30.03 13.97
C GLU A 45 4.92 28.80 14.47
N ALA A 46 5.29 28.77 15.77
CA ALA A 46 5.87 27.59 16.39
C ALA A 46 4.93 26.37 16.29
N TRP A 47 3.66 26.56 16.65
CA TRP A 47 2.64 25.53 16.50
C TRP A 47 2.47 25.09 15.04
N ASN A 48 2.45 26.03 14.09
CA ASN A 48 2.27 25.74 12.68
C ASN A 48 3.44 24.94 12.11
N SER A 49 4.68 25.30 12.47
CA SER A 49 5.87 24.54 12.06
C SER A 49 5.85 23.10 12.58
N ASP A 50 5.50 22.89 13.84
CA ASP A 50 5.39 21.54 14.40
C ASP A 50 4.21 20.78 13.80
N HIS A 51 3.10 21.45 13.50
CA HIS A 51 1.97 20.84 12.81
C HIS A 51 2.34 20.39 11.39
N GLU A 52 3.08 21.20 10.64
CA GLU A 52 3.56 20.86 9.30
C GLU A 52 4.49 19.64 9.32
N LYS A 53 5.40 19.54 10.29
CA LYS A 53 6.24 18.35 10.48
C LYS A 53 5.41 17.10 10.73
N LEU A 54 4.45 17.17 11.65
CA LEU A 54 3.56 16.04 11.96
C LEU A 54 2.71 15.61 10.76
N VAL A 55 2.27 16.56 9.94
CA VAL A 55 1.54 16.27 8.70
C VAL A 55 2.45 15.57 7.70
N ALA A 56 3.66 16.09 7.47
CA ALA A 56 4.62 15.48 6.56
C ALA A 56 4.99 14.04 6.97
N GLU A 57 5.25 13.81 8.27
CA GLU A 57 5.54 12.48 8.82
C GLU A 57 4.37 11.51 8.59
N ARG A 58 3.14 11.97 8.82
CA ARG A 58 1.93 11.17 8.60
C ARG A 58 1.74 10.82 7.12
N GLU A 59 1.96 11.77 6.23
CA GLU A 59 1.89 11.55 4.78
C GLU A 59 2.95 10.55 4.32
N GLU A 60 4.17 10.66 4.84
CA GLU A 60 5.23 9.71 4.55
C GLU A 60 4.90 8.30 5.05
N ALA A 61 4.39 8.17 6.28
CA ALA A 61 3.95 6.89 6.83
C ALA A 61 2.82 6.26 6.00
N HIS A 62 1.83 7.05 5.59
CA HIS A 62 0.77 6.57 4.70
C HIS A 62 1.30 6.13 3.34
N ARG A 63 2.26 6.86 2.76
CA ARG A 63 2.91 6.50 1.50
C ARG A 63 3.67 5.18 1.62
N LYS A 64 4.45 5.00 2.69
CA LYS A 64 5.19 3.76 2.99
C LYS A 64 4.23 2.58 3.14
N HIS A 65 3.22 2.71 4.00
CA HIS A 65 2.21 1.67 4.20
C HIS A 65 1.49 1.30 2.89
N LYS A 66 1.15 2.28 2.04
CA LYS A 66 0.54 2.00 0.72
C LYS A 66 1.52 1.30 -0.23
N ALA A 67 2.81 1.62 -0.18
CA ALA A 67 3.83 0.93 -0.96
C ALA A 67 4.02 -0.51 -0.48
N GLU A 68 4.16 -0.73 0.83
CA GLU A 68 4.27 -2.05 1.45
C GLU A 68 3.07 -2.94 1.14
N LYS A 69 1.85 -2.41 1.28
CA LYS A 69 0.63 -3.16 0.94
C LYS A 69 0.59 -3.58 -0.53
N ARG A 70 1.04 -2.70 -1.45
CA ARG A 70 1.13 -3.02 -2.88
C ARG A 70 2.22 -4.07 -3.16
N HIS A 71 3.37 -3.94 -2.52
CA HIS A 71 4.47 -4.89 -2.66
C HIS A 71 4.05 -6.27 -2.14
N ALA A 72 3.41 -6.36 -0.97
CA ALA A 72 2.90 -7.61 -0.41
C ALA A 72 1.90 -8.28 -1.36
N ALA A 73 0.93 -7.52 -1.88
CA ALA A 73 -0.03 -8.04 -2.85
C ALA A 73 0.63 -8.52 -4.16
N MET A 74 1.66 -7.81 -4.63
CA MET A 74 2.41 -8.21 -5.82
C MET A 74 3.19 -9.51 -5.57
N THR A 75 3.94 -9.61 -4.46
CA THR A 75 4.72 -10.80 -4.12
C THR A 75 3.82 -12.03 -3.98
N GLU A 76 2.66 -11.91 -3.34
CA GLU A 76 1.68 -13.00 -3.26
C GLU A 76 1.19 -13.45 -4.64
N SER A 77 0.88 -12.49 -5.52
CA SER A 77 0.45 -12.80 -6.89
C SER A 77 1.53 -13.49 -7.72
N VAL A 78 2.80 -13.05 -7.60
CA VAL A 78 3.94 -13.63 -8.32
C VAL A 78 4.17 -15.06 -7.87
N LYS A 79 4.22 -15.32 -6.55
CA LYS A 79 4.36 -16.69 -6.02
C LYS A 79 3.28 -17.64 -6.54
N LYS A 80 2.03 -17.18 -6.56
CA LYS A 80 0.92 -17.98 -7.09
C LYS A 80 1.05 -18.28 -8.58
N VAL A 81 1.61 -17.36 -9.37
CA VAL A 81 1.88 -17.60 -10.79
C VAL A 81 3.07 -18.56 -10.97
N GLU A 82 4.14 -18.38 -10.21
CA GLU A 82 5.30 -19.28 -10.22
C GLU A 82 4.92 -20.71 -9.85
N GLU A 83 4.15 -20.91 -8.79
CA GLU A 83 3.63 -22.23 -8.39
C GLU A 83 2.77 -22.86 -9.49
N LYS A 84 1.89 -22.09 -10.14
CA LYS A 84 1.08 -22.58 -11.26
C LYS A 84 1.93 -22.94 -12.48
N MET A 85 2.94 -22.13 -12.79
CA MET A 85 3.84 -22.39 -13.91
C MET A 85 4.74 -23.60 -13.65
N ALA A 86 5.23 -23.77 -12.41
CA ALA A 86 5.98 -24.95 -12.00
C ALA A 86 5.12 -26.22 -12.08
N ALA A 87 3.88 -26.18 -11.58
CA ALA A 87 2.95 -27.31 -11.69
C ALA A 87 2.63 -27.65 -13.15
N LYS A 88 2.42 -26.63 -14.00
CA LYS A 88 2.19 -26.84 -15.44
C LYS A 88 3.41 -27.40 -16.15
N ALA A 89 4.62 -26.94 -15.80
CA ALA A 89 5.86 -27.46 -16.36
C ALA A 89 6.09 -28.92 -15.96
N GLN A 90 5.86 -29.28 -14.69
CA GLN A 90 5.94 -30.66 -14.22
C GLN A 90 4.92 -31.57 -14.93
N ALA A 91 3.68 -31.11 -15.11
CA ALA A 91 2.68 -31.84 -15.86
C ALA A 91 3.09 -32.06 -17.33
N ALA A 92 3.65 -31.03 -17.98
CA ALA A 92 4.12 -31.14 -19.37
C ALA A 92 5.32 -32.09 -19.52
N VAL A 93 6.24 -32.11 -18.55
CA VAL A 93 7.37 -33.06 -18.54
C VAL A 93 6.86 -34.48 -18.33
N ALA A 94 5.95 -34.71 -17.39
CA ALA A 94 5.37 -36.03 -17.15
C ALA A 94 4.56 -36.55 -18.35
N GLU A 95 3.86 -35.68 -19.06
CA GLU A 95 3.12 -36.05 -20.27
C GLU A 95 4.06 -36.35 -21.44
N ALA A 96 5.15 -35.59 -21.60
CA ALA A 96 6.18 -35.88 -22.59
C ALA A 96 6.93 -37.20 -22.29
N GLU A 97 7.26 -37.48 -21.02
CA GLU A 97 7.87 -38.75 -20.62
C GLU A 97 6.92 -39.94 -20.88
N ALA A 98 5.63 -39.78 -20.59
CA ALA A 98 4.63 -40.82 -20.88
C ALA A 98 4.42 -41.07 -22.38
N GLU A 99 4.56 -40.05 -23.22
CA GLU A 99 4.47 -40.16 -24.68
C GLU A 99 5.71 -40.86 -25.26
N ILE A 100 6.90 -40.56 -24.73
CA ILE A 100 8.15 -41.25 -25.10
C ILE A 100 8.11 -42.73 -24.68
N ASP A 101 7.70 -43.04 -23.46
CA ASP A 101 7.56 -44.43 -22.99
C ASP A 101 6.51 -45.22 -23.81
N ALA A 102 5.45 -44.55 -24.29
CA ALA A 102 4.44 -45.18 -25.15
C ALA A 102 4.96 -45.43 -26.57
N GLU A 103 5.75 -44.51 -27.14
CA GLU A 103 6.41 -44.72 -28.43
C GLU A 103 7.46 -45.85 -28.35
N ASP A 104 8.31 -45.87 -27.31
CA ASP A 104 9.33 -46.91 -27.11
C ASP A 104 8.72 -48.32 -26.92
N ALA A 105 7.61 -48.41 -26.17
CA ALA A 105 6.85 -49.65 -26.04
C ALA A 105 6.19 -50.11 -27.35
N SER A 106 5.84 -49.17 -28.25
CA SER A 106 5.27 -49.50 -29.55
C SER A 106 6.33 -49.97 -30.55
N ASP A 107 7.53 -49.39 -30.50
CA ASP A 107 8.66 -49.74 -31.36
C ASP A 107 9.24 -51.11 -30.96
N ALA A 108 9.40 -51.37 -29.66
CA ALA A 108 9.80 -52.67 -29.14
C ALA A 108 8.80 -53.80 -29.47
N ALA A 109 7.49 -53.49 -29.54
CA ALA A 109 6.47 -54.44 -29.95
C ALA A 109 6.47 -54.70 -31.48
N ALA A 110 6.92 -53.73 -32.28
CA ALA A 110 7.09 -53.88 -33.72
C ALA A 110 8.32 -54.74 -34.06
N GLU A 111 9.47 -54.48 -33.43
CA GLU A 111 10.69 -55.29 -33.64
C GLU A 111 10.51 -56.76 -33.21
N ALA A 112 9.82 -57.03 -32.09
CA ALA A 112 9.57 -58.39 -31.63
C ALA A 112 8.64 -59.21 -32.56
N ASN A 113 7.81 -58.54 -33.37
CA ASN A 113 6.95 -59.20 -34.35
C ASN A 113 7.69 -59.47 -35.67
N GLU A 114 8.72 -58.68 -35.99
CA GLU A 114 9.55 -58.85 -37.19
C GLU A 114 10.58 -59.98 -37.02
N GLU A 115 11.12 -60.19 -35.81
CA GLU A 115 12.06 -61.30 -35.51
C GLU A 115 11.41 -62.70 -35.47
N ASN A 116 10.09 -62.81 -35.27
CA ASN A 116 9.38 -64.10 -35.21
C ASN A 116 8.78 -64.54 -36.56
N ALA A 117 9.00 -63.77 -37.62
CA ALA A 117 8.52 -64.03 -38.97
C ALA A 117 9.63 -64.48 -39.96
N GLY A 118 10.88 -64.62 -39.50
CA GLY A 118 12.03 -65.16 -40.26
C GLY A 118 12.33 -66.61 -39.96
#